data_AF-A0AA39CSH6-F1
#
_entry.id   AF-A0AA39CSH6-F1
#
_cell.length_a   1.000
_cell.length_b   1.000
_cell.length_c   1.000
_cell.angle_alpha   90.00
_cell.angle_beta   90.00
_cell.angle_gamma   90.00
#
_symmetry.space_group_name_H-M   'P 1'
#
loop_
_entity.id
_entity.type
_entity.pdbx_description
1 polymer ?
#
loop_
_entity_poly.entity_id
_entity_poly.type
_entity_poly.pdbx_seq_one_letter_code
_entity_poly.pdbx_strand_id
1 'polypeptide(L)'
;MEQKASPKLHLKTREDWERYRPVFTQLYMDQDFALPKVRSIMEDQYNVYASIKIFKNKIKEWGLRKYLKGDEAQQIVNGELPVSKAIRTTVDPNETLRRAARSVRRRRARQRARARDRGSSEVSDASSPPVLTLSPVEASDSMVSWSPTEASDSLVPWSPADSSILSSPITIESIRLPAGMTEQFLFNLRAWTHEACSRGVWDKQVSAQHQSGRRASRLLSSYLTSGITLFESGKQQLAFGHWGQAFAGFQSPNLFTSWYHDIPMRLLFEVGRVAQSGHKPLAAILLKSIRSWATNFLDENDCRRALFVAFGGLEVDQLRDLYSRAAKCMYNGLESRVDKQNQLLYEVRLNRALDMLWYDADTDLSEWLPPIEEVDQICGPNNYYSIYFLLLEAYRLVAHGTQSDVDEICKRVEERLRELKEAHGKIDSWRVGLGYRRLGRQQFIKGRYADARRSYNTAFRYVRNDPQLSNAVLIEICERQVSMAKHMHDEEDEILWSEMLARLEQQTKAQPDADLIQRSATFSHSAGDAQTNTERALIAASPKRAMTL
;
A
#
# COMPACT_ATOMS: atom_id res chain seq x y z
N MET A 1 -43.46 22.40 21.41
CA MET A 1 -44.05 21.23 20.73
C MET A 1 -42.92 20.47 20.04
N GLU A 2 -42.30 19.51 20.72
CA GLU A 2 -41.31 18.63 20.09
C GLU A 2 -42.03 17.63 19.18
N GLN A 3 -41.76 17.72 17.88
CA GLN A 3 -42.19 16.70 16.92
C GLN A 3 -41.39 15.43 17.16
N LYS A 4 -42.05 14.39 17.69
CA LYS A 4 -41.53 13.01 17.73
C LYS A 4 -41.15 12.58 16.31
N ALA A 5 -39.87 12.32 16.07
CA ALA A 5 -39.40 11.80 14.79
C ALA A 5 -40.02 10.42 14.50
N SER A 6 -40.65 10.29 13.34
CA SER A 6 -41.25 9.04 12.86
C SER A 6 -40.18 7.95 12.70
N PRO A 7 -40.49 6.67 13.02
CA PRO A 7 -39.52 5.58 12.93
C PRO A 7 -39.05 5.37 11.48
N LYS A 8 -37.72 5.27 11.29
CA LYS A 8 -37.11 5.05 9.96
C LYS A 8 -37.47 3.68 9.40
N LEU A 9 -37.94 3.63 8.15
CA LEU A 9 -38.36 2.39 7.51
C LEU A 9 -37.17 1.66 6.88
N HIS A 10 -36.88 0.47 7.40
CA HIS A 10 -35.95 -0.49 6.80
C HIS A 10 -36.72 -1.47 5.92
N LEU A 11 -36.68 -1.28 4.60
CA LEU A 11 -37.34 -2.14 3.63
C LEU A 11 -36.63 -3.51 3.56
N LYS A 12 -37.32 -4.58 3.95
CA LYS A 12 -36.74 -5.93 4.06
C LYS A 12 -37.19 -6.87 2.94
N THR A 13 -38.40 -6.69 2.41
CA THR A 13 -38.95 -7.58 1.37
C THR A 13 -38.76 -7.01 -0.03
N ARG A 14 -38.89 -7.84 -1.07
CA ARG A 14 -38.76 -7.38 -2.45
C ARG A 14 -39.91 -6.45 -2.83
N GLU A 15 -41.09 -6.74 -2.33
CA GLU A 15 -42.35 -6.03 -2.52
C GLU A 15 -42.27 -4.59 -1.96
N ASP A 16 -41.63 -4.42 -0.80
CA ASP A 16 -41.35 -3.12 -0.20
C ASP A 16 -40.52 -2.23 -1.13
N TRP A 17 -39.50 -2.80 -1.77
CA TRP A 17 -38.59 -2.07 -2.67
C TRP A 17 -39.26 -1.69 -3.99
N GLU A 18 -40.13 -2.54 -4.54
CA GLU A 18 -40.84 -2.23 -5.78
C GLU A 18 -41.81 -1.04 -5.61
N ARG A 19 -42.37 -0.83 -4.41
CA ARG A 19 -43.22 0.35 -4.11
C ARG A 19 -42.46 1.67 -4.26
N TYR A 20 -41.16 1.69 -3.95
CA TYR A 20 -40.31 2.88 -4.04
C TYR A 20 -39.46 2.96 -5.31
N ARG A 21 -39.51 1.91 -6.15
CA ARG A 21 -38.78 1.89 -7.42
C ARG A 21 -39.13 3.06 -8.35
N PRO A 22 -40.40 3.49 -8.52
CA PRO A 22 -40.72 4.64 -9.38
C PRO A 22 -40.06 5.93 -8.89
N VAL A 23 -40.15 6.22 -7.58
CA VAL A 23 -39.54 7.39 -6.93
C VAL A 23 -38.02 7.37 -7.07
N PHE A 24 -37.39 6.23 -6.76
CA PHE A 24 -35.95 6.09 -6.90
C PHE A 24 -35.50 6.29 -8.36
N THR A 25 -36.23 5.69 -9.31
CA THR A 25 -35.93 5.80 -10.74
C THR A 25 -36.04 7.23 -11.20
N GLN A 26 -37.08 7.97 -10.79
CA GLN A 26 -37.23 9.38 -11.12
C GLN A 26 -36.08 10.23 -10.60
N LEU A 27 -35.71 10.07 -9.31
CA LEU A 27 -34.60 10.82 -8.71
C LEU A 27 -33.24 10.49 -9.37
N TYR A 28 -33.00 9.21 -9.65
CA TYR A 28 -31.70 8.72 -10.13
C TYR A 28 -31.51 8.85 -11.65
N MET A 29 -32.57 8.59 -12.43
CA MET A 29 -32.54 8.57 -13.90
C MET A 29 -33.05 9.87 -14.51
N ASP A 30 -34.21 10.37 -14.05
CA ASP A 30 -34.88 11.50 -14.70
C ASP A 30 -34.32 12.83 -14.22
N GLN A 31 -34.12 12.98 -12.91
CA GLN A 31 -33.57 14.18 -12.28
C GLN A 31 -32.03 14.19 -12.22
N ASP A 32 -31.38 13.14 -12.76
CA ASP A 32 -29.93 12.98 -12.89
C ASP A 32 -29.13 13.10 -11.57
N PHE A 33 -29.75 12.94 -10.40
CA PHE A 33 -29.04 13.07 -9.13
C PHE A 33 -27.99 11.97 -8.93
N ALA A 34 -26.90 12.33 -8.24
CA ALA A 34 -25.87 11.38 -7.83
C ALA A 34 -26.42 10.47 -6.73
N LEU A 35 -25.99 9.20 -6.70
CA LEU A 35 -26.50 8.20 -5.77
C LEU A 35 -26.43 8.61 -4.28
N PRO A 36 -25.38 9.31 -3.79
CA PRO A 36 -25.38 9.85 -2.42
C PRO A 36 -26.52 10.84 -2.16
N LYS A 37 -26.84 11.71 -3.14
CA LYS A 37 -27.93 12.69 -3.02
C LYS A 37 -29.29 12.02 -3.08
N VAL A 38 -29.47 11.02 -3.96
CA VAL A 38 -30.70 10.21 -4.01
C VAL A 38 -30.91 9.49 -2.68
N ARG A 39 -29.85 8.95 -2.06
CA ARG A 39 -29.94 8.34 -0.72
C ARG A 39 -30.42 9.33 0.33
N SER A 40 -29.85 10.53 0.38
CA SER A 40 -30.31 11.56 1.32
C SER A 40 -31.77 11.91 1.09
N ILE A 41 -32.21 12.09 -0.16
CA ILE A 41 -33.61 12.40 -0.48
C ILE A 41 -34.54 11.24 -0.06
N MET A 42 -34.15 9.99 -0.32
CA MET A 42 -34.90 8.80 0.09
C MET A 42 -35.02 8.69 1.63
N GLU A 43 -33.98 9.08 2.36
CA GLU A 43 -33.98 9.10 3.83
C GLU A 43 -34.82 10.28 4.37
N ASP A 44 -34.61 11.49 3.86
CA ASP A 44 -35.19 12.72 4.40
C ASP A 44 -36.67 12.91 4.03
N GLN A 45 -37.05 12.54 2.79
CA GLN A 45 -38.40 12.82 2.26
C GLN A 45 -39.30 11.58 2.23
N TYR A 46 -38.73 10.40 2.08
CA TYR A 46 -39.47 9.15 1.96
C TYR A 46 -39.27 8.21 3.16
N ASN A 47 -38.42 8.61 4.13
CA ASN A 47 -38.10 7.87 5.35
C ASN A 47 -37.58 6.44 5.09
N VAL A 48 -36.99 6.21 3.92
CA VAL A 48 -36.42 4.93 3.48
C VAL A 48 -34.93 4.92 3.78
N TYR A 49 -34.52 4.08 4.73
CA TYR A 49 -33.12 3.95 5.10
C TYR A 49 -32.47 2.71 4.48
N ALA A 50 -31.46 2.93 3.63
CA ALA A 50 -30.61 1.86 3.12
C ALA A 50 -29.18 2.33 2.84
N SER A 51 -28.24 1.38 2.87
CA SER A 51 -26.85 1.67 2.52
C SER A 51 -26.70 1.91 1.01
N ILE A 52 -25.67 2.66 0.62
CA ILE A 52 -25.33 2.88 -0.80
C ILE A 52 -25.13 1.55 -1.54
N LYS A 53 -24.60 0.51 -0.86
CA LYS A 53 -24.44 -0.83 -1.42
C LYS A 53 -25.78 -1.45 -1.81
N ILE A 54 -26.81 -1.31 -0.96
CA ILE A 54 -28.15 -1.83 -1.23
C ILE A 54 -28.77 -1.09 -2.43
N PHE A 55 -28.68 0.24 -2.48
CA PHE A 55 -29.16 1.00 -3.65
C PHE A 55 -28.41 0.64 -4.94
N LYS A 56 -27.10 0.39 -4.89
CA LYS A 56 -26.33 -0.12 -6.04
C LYS A 56 -26.80 -1.50 -6.49
N ASN A 57 -27.14 -2.38 -5.57
CA ASN A 57 -27.71 -3.69 -5.90
C ASN A 57 -29.09 -3.53 -6.55
N LYS A 58 -29.93 -2.62 -6.05
CA LYS A 58 -31.25 -2.33 -6.62
C LYS A 58 -31.16 -1.70 -8.02
N ILE A 59 -30.20 -0.82 -8.27
CA ILE A 59 -29.90 -0.30 -9.62
C ILE A 59 -29.60 -1.45 -10.60
N LYS A 60 -28.81 -2.45 -10.17
CA LYS A 60 -28.50 -3.63 -10.99
C LYS A 60 -29.72 -4.52 -11.20
N GLU A 61 -30.46 -4.82 -10.13
CA GLU A 61 -31.66 -5.65 -10.14
C GLU A 61 -32.76 -5.06 -11.04
N TRP A 62 -32.95 -3.74 -10.99
CA TRP A 62 -33.92 -3.02 -11.81
C TRP A 62 -33.42 -2.70 -13.23
N GLY A 63 -32.18 -3.06 -13.56
CA GLY A 63 -31.61 -2.81 -14.89
C GLY A 63 -31.45 -1.32 -15.24
N LEU A 64 -31.33 -0.44 -14.24
CA LEU A 64 -31.20 1.00 -14.45
C LEU A 64 -29.79 1.33 -14.96
N ARG A 65 -29.69 1.89 -16.16
CA ARG A 65 -28.41 2.24 -16.81
C ARG A 65 -28.33 3.74 -17.09
N LYS A 66 -27.61 4.46 -16.23
CA LYS A 66 -27.46 5.92 -16.30
C LYS A 66 -26.56 6.40 -17.45
N TYR A 67 -25.64 5.58 -17.91
CA TYR A 67 -24.67 5.94 -18.96
C TYR A 67 -24.67 4.90 -20.09
N LEU A 68 -24.73 5.40 -21.33
CA LEU A 68 -24.50 4.64 -22.55
C LEU A 68 -23.00 4.35 -22.72
N LYS A 69 -22.64 3.19 -23.31
CA LYS A 69 -21.26 2.95 -23.70
C LYS A 69 -20.84 3.95 -24.80
N GLY A 70 -19.56 4.31 -24.84
CA GLY A 70 -19.05 5.34 -25.74
C GLY A 70 -19.29 5.08 -27.23
N ASP A 71 -19.36 3.80 -27.61
CA ASP A 71 -19.56 3.37 -29.00
C ASP A 71 -21.05 3.25 -29.33
N GLU A 72 -21.88 2.81 -28.37
CA GLU A 72 -23.35 2.84 -28.48
C GLU A 72 -23.89 4.27 -28.61
N ALA A 73 -23.33 5.22 -27.84
CA ALA A 73 -23.70 6.63 -27.92
C ALA A 73 -23.32 7.27 -29.26
N GLN A 74 -22.21 6.84 -29.88
CA GLN A 74 -21.78 7.32 -31.19
C GLN A 74 -22.68 6.75 -32.29
N GLN A 75 -23.00 5.46 -32.24
CA GLN A 75 -23.90 4.79 -33.18
C GLN A 75 -25.33 5.35 -33.13
N ILE A 76 -25.84 5.72 -31.95
CA ILE A 76 -27.14 6.39 -31.81
C ILE A 76 -27.13 7.80 -32.41
N VAL A 77 -26.06 8.58 -32.21
CA VAL A 77 -25.91 9.92 -32.81
C VAL A 77 -25.77 9.85 -34.33
N ASN A 78 -25.14 8.79 -34.84
CA ASN A 78 -24.96 8.55 -36.27
C ASN A 78 -26.21 7.93 -36.94
N GLY A 79 -27.24 7.56 -36.17
CA GLY A 79 -28.47 6.92 -36.68
C GLY A 79 -28.33 5.42 -36.99
N GLU A 80 -27.19 4.80 -36.64
CA GLU A 80 -26.85 3.39 -36.94
C GLU A 80 -27.49 2.39 -35.95
N LEU A 81 -27.88 2.84 -34.76
CA LEU A 81 -28.60 2.03 -33.78
C LEU A 81 -29.98 2.61 -33.44
N PRO A 82 -31.07 1.81 -33.51
CA PRO A 82 -32.39 2.24 -33.06
C PRO A 82 -32.38 2.59 -31.57
N VAL A 83 -32.87 3.77 -31.22
CA VAL A 83 -32.97 4.30 -29.85
C VAL A 83 -33.64 3.31 -28.89
N SER A 84 -34.61 2.53 -29.39
CA SER A 84 -35.38 1.52 -28.66
C SER A 84 -34.57 0.28 -28.22
N LYS A 85 -33.45 -0.04 -28.87
CA LYS A 85 -32.61 -1.21 -28.52
C LYS A 85 -31.54 -0.89 -27.46
N ALA A 86 -31.16 0.37 -27.28
CA ALA A 86 -30.03 0.76 -26.44
C ALA A 86 -30.37 0.94 -24.95
N ILE A 87 -31.62 1.31 -24.61
CA ILE A 87 -32.03 1.55 -23.22
C ILE A 87 -33.43 0.96 -23.00
N ARG A 88 -33.52 -0.13 -22.22
CA ARG A 88 -34.81 -0.79 -21.88
C ARG A 88 -35.70 0.03 -20.92
N THR A 89 -35.23 1.19 -20.44
CA THR A 89 -35.78 1.87 -19.25
C THR A 89 -36.15 3.34 -19.44
N THR A 90 -36.01 3.92 -20.64
CA THR A 90 -36.40 5.32 -20.91
C THR A 90 -37.62 5.39 -21.81
N VAL A 91 -38.69 6.02 -21.33
CA VAL A 91 -40.00 6.13 -22.01
C VAL A 91 -39.98 7.17 -23.15
N ASP A 92 -39.00 8.08 -23.19
CA ASP A 92 -38.89 9.13 -24.23
C ASP A 92 -37.64 8.96 -25.14
N PRO A 93 -37.84 8.67 -26.45
CA PRO A 93 -36.78 8.59 -27.45
C PRO A 93 -35.95 9.88 -27.61
N ASN A 94 -36.55 11.06 -27.44
CA ASN A 94 -35.87 12.35 -27.66
C ASN A 94 -34.83 12.65 -26.56
N GLU A 95 -35.11 12.26 -25.32
CA GLU A 95 -34.15 12.43 -24.23
C GLU A 95 -32.95 11.48 -24.37
N THR A 96 -33.17 10.30 -24.97
CA THR A 96 -32.09 9.35 -25.26
C THR A 96 -31.12 9.89 -26.30
N LEU A 97 -31.63 10.54 -27.35
CA LEU A 97 -30.81 11.25 -28.35
C LEU A 97 -30.01 12.40 -27.73
N ARG A 98 -30.64 13.21 -26.86
CA ARG A 98 -29.94 14.29 -26.13
C ARG A 98 -28.82 13.76 -25.24
N ARG A 99 -29.05 12.65 -24.53
CA ARG A 99 -28.02 12.00 -23.70
C ARG A 99 -26.86 11.45 -24.53
N ALA A 100 -27.14 10.81 -25.67
CA ALA A 100 -26.12 10.33 -26.60
C ALA A 100 -25.28 11.49 -27.15
N ALA A 101 -25.92 12.58 -27.59
CA ALA A 101 -25.24 13.78 -28.08
C ALA A 101 -24.34 14.44 -27.02
N ARG A 102 -24.79 14.55 -25.76
CA ARG A 102 -23.98 15.06 -24.64
C ARG A 102 -22.74 14.18 -24.39
N SER A 103 -22.87 12.86 -24.50
CA SER A 103 -21.76 11.91 -24.34
C SER A 103 -20.70 12.09 -25.43
N VAL A 104 -21.13 12.17 -26.69
CA VAL A 104 -20.24 12.42 -27.85
C VAL A 104 -19.53 13.77 -27.74
N ARG A 105 -20.24 14.83 -27.34
CA ARG A 105 -19.65 16.17 -27.13
C ARG A 105 -18.54 16.15 -26.07
N ARG A 106 -18.75 15.45 -24.95
CA ARG A 106 -17.73 15.28 -23.90
C ARG A 106 -16.51 14.50 -24.42
N ARG A 107 -16.71 13.45 -25.23
CA ARG A 107 -15.63 12.68 -25.86
C ARG A 107 -14.79 13.55 -26.82
N ARG A 108 -15.45 14.33 -27.68
CA ARG A 108 -14.78 15.26 -28.63
C ARG A 108 -14.04 16.40 -27.93
N ALA A 109 -14.58 16.95 -26.84
CA ALA A 109 -13.90 17.97 -26.04
C ALA A 109 -12.58 17.44 -25.43
N ARG A 110 -12.59 16.20 -24.93
CA ARG A 110 -11.38 15.52 -24.41
C ARG A 110 -10.34 15.26 -25.50
N GLN A 111 -10.77 14.93 -26.72
CA GLN A 111 -9.88 14.74 -27.87
C GLN A 111 -9.26 16.07 -28.34
N ARG A 112 -10.04 17.17 -28.36
CA ARG A 112 -9.53 18.51 -28.72
C ARG A 112 -8.53 19.05 -27.70
N ALA A 113 -8.75 18.80 -26.40
CA ALA A 113 -7.78 19.15 -25.37
C ALA A 113 -6.43 18.43 -25.59
N ARG A 114 -6.47 17.15 -25.98
CA ARG A 114 -5.26 16.37 -26.31
C ARG A 114 -4.56 16.81 -27.60
N ALA A 115 -5.29 17.35 -28.58
CA ALA A 115 -4.71 17.84 -29.83
C ALA A 115 -4.04 19.22 -29.67
N ARG A 116 -4.57 20.07 -28.77
CA ARG A 116 -3.97 21.38 -28.45
C ARG A 116 -2.60 21.26 -27.78
N ASP A 117 -2.39 20.25 -26.96
CA ASP A 117 -1.07 19.95 -26.35
C ASP A 117 -0.01 19.47 -27.36
N ARG A 118 -0.42 19.01 -28.56
CA ARG A 118 0.51 18.56 -29.60
C ARG A 118 0.97 19.66 -30.57
N GLY A 119 0.24 20.77 -30.67
CA GLY A 119 0.47 21.79 -31.71
C GLY A 119 1.48 22.88 -31.36
N SER A 120 2.01 22.92 -30.14
CA SER A 120 2.91 23.98 -29.68
C SER A 120 4.42 23.68 -29.84
N SER A 121 4.80 22.59 -30.51
CA SER A 121 6.21 22.18 -30.64
C SER A 121 6.75 22.07 -32.08
N GLU A 122 5.98 22.40 -33.12
CA GLU A 122 6.44 22.31 -34.51
C GLU A 122 6.37 23.65 -35.25
N VAL A 123 7.25 24.60 -34.91
CA VAL A 123 7.75 25.62 -35.86
C VAL A 123 9.17 26.03 -35.43
N SER A 124 10.20 25.39 -36.00
CA SER A 124 11.52 26.01 -36.29
C SER A 124 12.40 25.01 -37.05
N ASP A 125 12.35 25.19 -38.36
CA ASP A 125 13.37 25.01 -39.40
C ASP A 125 14.07 23.68 -39.72
N ALA A 126 13.96 23.41 -41.02
CA ALA A 126 14.63 22.41 -41.80
C ALA A 126 15.92 22.99 -42.41
N SER A 127 17.02 22.24 -42.31
CA SER A 127 17.98 22.10 -43.41
C SER A 127 18.89 20.90 -43.18
N SER A 128 18.79 19.93 -44.09
CA SER A 128 19.83 18.97 -44.50
C SER A 128 20.10 19.25 -46.00
N PRO A 129 21.09 18.66 -46.71
CA PRO A 129 21.90 17.45 -46.45
C PRO A 129 23.38 17.62 -46.98
N PRO A 130 24.19 16.60 -47.40
CA PRO A 130 24.02 15.14 -47.41
C PRO A 130 25.22 14.27 -46.94
N VAL A 131 24.89 12.98 -46.90
CA VAL A 131 25.68 11.76 -46.64
C VAL A 131 26.70 11.46 -47.75
N LEU A 132 27.88 10.94 -47.38
CA LEU A 132 28.63 9.98 -48.21
C LEU A 132 29.21 8.86 -47.35
N THR A 133 28.85 7.65 -47.76
CA THR A 133 29.42 6.33 -47.42
C THR A 133 30.85 6.18 -47.92
N LEU A 134 31.69 5.41 -47.20
CA LEU A 134 32.63 4.39 -47.71
C LEU A 134 33.33 3.66 -46.53
N SER A 135 33.41 2.33 -46.60
CA SER A 135 34.26 1.42 -45.80
C SER A 135 35.55 1.07 -46.61
N PRO A 136 36.43 0.14 -46.19
CA PRO A 136 37.21 0.01 -44.95
C PRO A 136 38.75 -0.09 -45.23
N VAL A 137 39.63 0.22 -44.25
CA VAL A 137 41.04 -0.25 -44.24
C VAL A 137 41.50 -0.50 -42.80
N GLU A 138 42.25 -1.60 -42.64
CA GLU A 138 42.76 -2.22 -41.43
C GLU A 138 43.93 -1.47 -40.73
N ALA A 139 44.05 -1.80 -39.43
CA ALA A 139 45.27 -1.99 -38.61
C ALA A 139 46.24 -0.83 -38.34
N SER A 140 46.28 -0.37 -37.08
CA SER A 140 47.34 -0.77 -36.14
C SER A 140 47.10 -0.23 -34.72
N ASP A 141 47.21 -1.14 -33.76
CA ASP A 141 47.76 -1.06 -32.40
C ASP A 141 47.49 0.17 -31.49
N SER A 142 46.69 -0.06 -30.45
CA SER A 142 47.22 -0.18 -29.07
C SER A 142 46.10 -0.55 -28.10
N MET A 143 46.12 -1.80 -27.66
CA MET A 143 45.18 -2.35 -26.68
C MET A 143 45.99 -2.74 -25.44
N VAL A 144 45.77 -2.03 -24.34
CA VAL A 144 46.32 -2.37 -23.03
C VAL A 144 45.31 -3.29 -22.34
N SER A 145 45.59 -4.59 -22.46
CA SER A 145 44.94 -5.68 -21.72
C SER A 145 45.77 -5.98 -20.47
N TRP A 146 45.15 -5.98 -19.29
CA TRP A 146 45.74 -6.55 -18.08
C TRP A 146 44.82 -7.67 -17.58
N SER A 147 45.36 -8.88 -17.62
CA SER A 147 44.79 -10.09 -17.02
C SER A 147 45.31 -10.28 -15.58
N PRO A 148 44.64 -11.12 -14.76
CA PRO A 148 44.85 -11.21 -13.31
C PRO A 148 46.01 -12.16 -12.95
N THR A 149 46.79 -11.79 -11.94
CA THR A 149 47.91 -12.59 -11.42
C THR A 149 47.44 -13.69 -10.47
N GLU A 150 48.01 -14.87 -10.68
CA GLU A 150 47.79 -16.11 -9.95
C GLU A 150 48.25 -16.09 -8.49
N ALA A 151 47.66 -17.02 -7.75
CA ALA A 151 47.93 -17.40 -6.38
C ALA A 151 49.34 -17.98 -6.17
N SER A 152 49.91 -17.76 -4.99
CA SER A 152 51.05 -18.54 -4.48
C SER A 152 50.60 -19.51 -3.41
N ASP A 153 51.09 -20.73 -3.57
CA ASP A 153 50.94 -21.92 -2.75
C ASP A 153 51.37 -21.74 -1.30
N SER A 154 50.58 -22.30 -0.38
CA SER A 154 51.12 -22.97 0.81
C SER A 154 50.33 -24.25 1.05
N LEU A 155 50.92 -25.36 0.62
CA LEU A 155 50.45 -26.73 0.77
C LEU A 155 50.65 -27.19 2.23
N VAL A 156 49.58 -27.56 2.91
CA VAL A 156 49.64 -28.47 4.08
C VAL A 156 48.96 -29.79 3.66
N PRO A 157 49.64 -30.95 3.77
CA PRO A 157 49.12 -32.21 3.27
C PRO A 157 47.90 -32.72 4.05
N TRP A 158 46.85 -33.10 3.32
CA TRP A 158 45.79 -33.97 3.81
C TRP A 158 46.29 -35.42 3.87
N SER A 159 46.17 -36.08 5.02
CA SER A 159 46.29 -37.54 5.14
C SER A 159 44.90 -38.16 5.32
N PRO A 160 44.59 -39.29 4.66
CA PRO A 160 43.28 -39.94 4.74
C PRO A 160 43.23 -41.03 5.82
N ALA A 161 42.04 -41.13 6.43
CA ALA A 161 41.46 -42.23 7.19
C ALA A 161 42.11 -42.66 8.53
N ASP A 162 41.40 -42.36 9.62
CA ASP A 162 41.11 -43.38 10.63
C ASP A 162 39.60 -43.46 10.85
N SER A 163 39.05 -44.58 10.37
CA SER A 163 37.68 -45.02 10.54
C SER A 163 37.50 -45.62 11.93
N SER A 164 37.14 -44.83 12.94
CA SER A 164 36.70 -45.42 14.22
C SER A 164 35.99 -44.46 15.18
N ILE A 165 34.89 -43.77 14.78
CA ILE A 165 33.85 -43.37 15.75
C ILE A 165 32.47 -43.45 15.08
N LEU A 166 31.91 -44.65 14.98
CA LEU A 166 30.46 -44.84 14.97
C LEU A 166 30.05 -45.23 16.38
N SER A 167 29.21 -44.39 17.00
CA SER A 167 28.17 -44.70 17.99
C SER A 167 28.08 -43.63 19.09
N SER A 168 27.40 -42.54 18.77
CA SER A 168 26.58 -41.83 19.75
C SER A 168 25.42 -41.20 18.99
N PRO A 169 24.15 -41.50 19.33
CA PRO A 169 23.03 -40.84 18.68
C PRO A 169 23.14 -39.34 18.99
N ILE A 170 23.09 -38.51 17.95
CA ILE A 170 22.91 -37.06 18.11
C ILE A 170 21.61 -36.89 18.89
N THR A 171 21.74 -36.67 20.19
CA THR A 171 20.61 -36.41 21.07
C THR A 171 20.19 -34.97 20.79
N ILE A 172 18.89 -34.72 20.65
CA ILE A 172 18.30 -33.41 20.31
C ILE A 172 18.75 -32.29 21.30
N GLU A 173 19.32 -32.66 22.44
CA GLU A 173 19.93 -31.77 23.44
C GLU A 173 21.24 -31.08 22.99
N SER A 174 21.90 -31.53 21.90
CA SER A 174 23.14 -30.87 21.41
C SER A 174 22.88 -29.61 20.58
N ILE A 175 21.63 -29.28 20.28
CA ILE A 175 21.25 -27.98 19.69
C ILE A 175 21.16 -26.98 20.84
N ARG A 176 22.24 -26.23 21.08
CA ARG A 176 22.24 -25.11 22.03
C ARG A 176 21.00 -24.24 21.79
N LEU A 177 20.09 -24.22 22.76
CA LEU A 177 18.98 -23.28 22.81
C LEU A 177 19.54 -21.85 22.63
N PRO A 178 18.90 -20.99 21.82
CA PRO A 178 19.37 -19.63 21.61
C PRO A 178 19.48 -18.90 22.96
N ALA A 179 20.70 -18.53 23.35
CA ALA A 179 20.95 -17.79 24.58
C ALA A 179 20.48 -16.33 24.38
N GLY A 180 19.23 -16.05 24.76
CA GLY A 180 18.64 -14.71 24.76
C GLY A 180 17.40 -14.56 23.87
N MET A 181 16.51 -13.64 24.25
CA MET A 181 15.24 -13.38 23.54
C MET A 181 15.46 -12.92 22.10
N THR A 182 16.54 -12.18 21.85
CA THR A 182 16.96 -11.74 20.51
C THR A 182 17.28 -12.92 19.60
N GLU A 183 18.06 -13.90 20.07
CA GLU A 183 18.39 -15.10 19.29
C GLU A 183 17.15 -15.98 19.08
N GLN A 184 16.28 -16.08 20.09
CA GLN A 184 15.01 -16.78 19.96
C GLN A 184 14.10 -16.13 18.91
N PHE A 185 14.04 -14.80 18.86
CA PHE A 185 13.31 -14.06 17.84
C PHE A 185 13.85 -14.37 16.43
N LEU A 186 15.17 -14.32 16.22
CA LEU A 186 15.80 -14.62 14.93
C LEU A 186 15.55 -16.07 14.50
N PHE A 187 15.62 -17.01 15.45
CA PHE A 187 15.30 -18.42 15.22
C PHE A 187 13.83 -18.59 14.77
N ASN A 188 12.90 -17.98 15.51
CA ASN A 188 11.47 -18.04 15.18
C ASN A 188 11.15 -17.34 13.85
N LEU A 189 11.86 -16.26 13.51
CA LEU A 189 11.72 -15.56 12.23
C LEU A 189 12.15 -16.47 11.08
N ARG A 190 13.27 -17.19 11.22
CA ARG A 190 13.72 -18.16 10.22
C ARG A 190 12.73 -19.31 10.06
N ALA A 191 12.19 -19.83 11.17
CA ALA A 191 11.16 -20.88 11.14
C ALA A 191 9.90 -20.40 10.43
N TRP A 192 9.44 -19.18 10.70
CA TRP A 192 8.31 -18.57 10.02
C TRP A 192 8.55 -18.36 8.52
N THR A 193 9.72 -17.86 8.14
CA THR A 193 10.11 -17.71 6.72
C THR A 193 10.14 -19.06 6.02
N HIS A 194 10.71 -20.08 6.65
CA HIS A 194 10.72 -21.44 6.13
C HIS A 194 9.29 -21.94 5.91
N GLU A 195 8.42 -21.86 6.92
CA GLU A 195 7.04 -22.33 6.83
C GLU A 195 6.25 -21.60 5.73
N ALA A 196 6.46 -20.29 5.59
CA ALA A 196 5.83 -19.50 4.55
C ALA A 196 6.25 -19.96 3.13
N CYS A 197 7.55 -20.19 2.92
CA CYS A 197 8.08 -20.71 1.66
C CYS A 197 7.57 -22.14 1.40
N SER A 198 7.67 -23.04 2.37
CA SER A 198 7.26 -24.46 2.23
C SER A 198 5.77 -24.60 1.91
N ARG A 199 4.92 -23.68 2.40
CA ARG A 199 3.48 -23.65 2.09
C ARG A 199 3.15 -22.94 0.77
N GLY A 200 4.12 -22.31 0.11
CA GLY A 200 3.90 -21.51 -1.10
C GLY A 200 2.92 -20.34 -0.90
N VAL A 201 2.81 -19.83 0.33
CA VAL A 201 1.86 -18.73 0.66
C VAL A 201 2.33 -17.37 0.15
N TRP A 202 3.60 -17.29 -0.29
CA TRP A 202 4.18 -16.10 -0.92
C TRP A 202 4.22 -16.16 -2.45
N ASP A 203 4.11 -17.36 -3.04
CA ASP A 203 4.11 -17.54 -4.51
C ASP A 203 2.74 -17.21 -5.13
N LYS A 204 1.67 -17.30 -4.34
CA LYS A 204 0.31 -16.98 -4.79
C LYS A 204 0.09 -15.48 -4.72
N GLN A 205 0.30 -14.79 -5.84
CA GLN A 205 -0.15 -13.42 -6.03
C GLN A 205 -1.57 -13.23 -5.48
N VAL A 206 -1.66 -12.45 -4.40
CA VAL A 206 -2.85 -11.70 -3.98
C VAL A 206 -4.05 -12.57 -3.55
N SER A 207 -3.86 -13.47 -2.58
CA SER A 207 -5.01 -13.93 -1.79
C SER A 207 -5.65 -12.74 -1.05
N ALA A 208 -6.97 -12.77 -0.84
CA ALA A 208 -7.68 -11.72 -0.10
C ALA A 208 -7.09 -11.50 1.31
N GLN A 209 -6.56 -12.56 1.92
CA GLN A 209 -5.91 -12.52 3.22
C GLN A 209 -4.56 -11.78 3.17
N HIS A 210 -3.76 -11.97 2.12
CA HIS A 210 -2.50 -11.24 1.94
C HIS A 210 -2.74 -9.73 1.80
N GLN A 211 -3.75 -9.33 1.02
CA GLN A 211 -4.12 -7.91 0.89
C GLN A 211 -4.69 -7.34 2.20
N SER A 212 -5.43 -8.15 2.96
CA SER A 212 -5.95 -7.75 4.27
C SER A 212 -4.81 -7.50 5.26
N GLY A 213 -3.81 -8.38 5.29
CA GLY A 213 -2.57 -8.20 6.07
C GLY A 213 -1.79 -6.96 5.67
N ARG A 214 -1.58 -6.76 4.36
CA ARG A 214 -0.92 -5.56 3.81
C ARG A 214 -1.63 -4.28 4.21
N ARG A 215 -2.96 -4.26 4.16
CA ARG A 215 -3.77 -3.10 4.58
C ARG A 215 -3.66 -2.86 6.09
N ALA A 216 -3.74 -3.91 6.91
CA ALA A 216 -3.59 -3.80 8.36
C ALA A 216 -2.22 -3.25 8.75
N SER A 217 -1.15 -3.77 8.14
CA SER A 217 0.23 -3.27 8.31
C SER A 217 0.36 -1.79 7.94
N ARG A 218 -0.20 -1.37 6.80
CA ARG A 218 -0.21 0.05 6.37
C ARG A 218 -0.98 0.96 7.33
N LEU A 219 -2.14 0.52 7.82
CA LEU A 219 -2.94 1.29 8.78
C LEU A 219 -2.17 1.48 10.09
N LEU A 220 -1.58 0.42 10.63
CA LEU A 220 -0.74 0.49 11.83
C LEU A 220 0.38 1.52 11.65
N SER A 221 1.13 1.40 10.56
CA SER A 221 2.21 2.33 10.23
C SER A 221 1.73 3.77 10.12
N SER A 222 0.59 3.99 9.47
CA SER A 222 -0.01 5.33 9.31
C SER A 222 -0.36 5.94 10.67
N TYR A 223 -1.10 5.20 11.52
CA TYR A 223 -1.51 5.65 12.85
C TYR A 223 -0.33 5.92 13.79
N LEU A 224 0.68 5.05 13.81
CA LEU A 224 1.89 5.28 14.61
C LEU A 224 2.65 6.52 14.12
N THR A 225 2.81 6.68 12.80
CA THR A 225 3.46 7.88 12.22
C THR A 225 2.69 9.15 12.61
N SER A 226 1.36 9.15 12.48
CA SER A 226 0.56 10.33 12.83
C SER A 226 0.69 10.67 14.29
N GLY A 227 0.60 9.67 15.17
CA GLY A 227 0.71 9.91 16.60
C GLY A 227 2.07 10.52 16.97
N ILE A 228 3.17 10.05 16.36
CA ILE A 228 4.50 10.66 16.56
C ILE A 228 4.51 12.11 16.08
N THR A 229 4.14 12.36 14.82
CA THR A 229 4.17 13.72 14.24
C THR A 229 3.29 14.71 14.99
N LEU A 230 2.07 14.31 15.35
CA LEU A 230 1.16 15.16 16.12
C LEU A 230 1.67 15.43 17.53
N PHE A 231 2.34 14.45 18.14
CA PHE A 231 2.94 14.64 19.46
C PHE A 231 4.10 15.64 19.39
N GLU A 232 4.99 15.50 18.40
CA GLU A 232 6.09 16.43 18.12
C GLU A 232 5.58 17.85 17.83
N SER A 233 4.46 17.99 17.10
CA SER A 233 3.78 19.27 16.84
C SER A 233 2.98 19.82 18.04
N GLY A 234 3.11 19.24 19.24
CA GLY A 234 2.44 19.69 20.46
C GLY A 234 0.95 19.35 20.57
N LYS A 235 0.39 18.58 19.63
CA LYS A 235 -1.04 18.20 19.55
C LYS A 235 -1.29 16.85 20.23
N GLN A 236 -0.92 16.76 21.51
CA GLN A 236 -0.89 15.50 22.26
C GLN A 236 -2.24 14.74 22.27
N GLN A 237 -3.36 15.43 22.43
CA GLN A 237 -4.69 14.79 22.44
C GLN A 237 -5.00 14.08 21.12
N LEU A 238 -4.65 14.70 19.99
CA LEU A 238 -4.78 14.08 18.68
C LEU A 238 -3.83 12.90 18.52
N ALA A 239 -2.59 13.04 18.99
CA ALA A 239 -1.60 11.97 18.97
C ALA A 239 -2.09 10.71 19.70
N PHE A 240 -2.64 10.88 20.92
CA PHE A 240 -3.21 9.77 21.68
C PHE A 240 -4.39 9.11 20.97
N GLY A 241 -5.24 9.89 20.29
CA GLY A 241 -6.32 9.35 19.45
C GLY A 241 -5.79 8.41 18.35
N HIS A 242 -4.73 8.82 17.65
CA HIS A 242 -4.09 8.00 16.62
C HIS A 242 -3.40 6.76 17.19
N TRP A 243 -2.67 6.87 18.31
CA TRP A 243 -2.10 5.70 18.97
C TRP A 243 -3.19 4.73 19.46
N GLY A 244 -4.32 5.23 19.94
CA GLY A 244 -5.49 4.42 20.27
C GLY A 244 -6.03 3.62 19.07
N GLN A 245 -6.01 4.20 17.87
CA GLN A 245 -6.36 3.50 16.63
C GLN A 245 -5.32 2.47 16.20
N ALA A 246 -4.02 2.76 16.40
CA ALA A 246 -2.95 1.77 16.22
C ALA A 246 -3.18 0.55 17.14
N PHE A 247 -3.51 0.79 18.41
CA PHE A 247 -3.81 -0.28 19.36
C PHE A 247 -5.07 -1.07 19.00
N ALA A 248 -6.13 -0.40 18.55
CA ALA A 248 -7.33 -1.07 18.03
C ALA A 248 -7.00 -1.95 16.81
N GLY A 249 -6.00 -1.55 16.00
CA GLY A 249 -5.47 -2.35 14.90
C GLY A 249 -4.96 -3.72 15.35
N PHE A 250 -4.39 -3.86 16.55
CA PHE A 250 -3.97 -5.16 17.09
C PHE A 250 -5.15 -6.09 17.36
N GLN A 251 -6.36 -5.57 17.58
CA GLN A 251 -7.55 -6.42 17.72
C GLN A 251 -7.97 -7.06 16.38
N SER A 252 -7.46 -6.55 15.25
CA SER A 252 -7.74 -7.13 13.94
C SER A 252 -6.92 -8.39 13.71
N PRO A 253 -7.56 -9.56 13.43
CA PRO A 253 -6.82 -10.79 13.17
C PRO A 253 -5.92 -10.67 11.93
N ASN A 254 -6.24 -9.79 10.98
CA ASN A 254 -5.50 -9.64 9.73
C ASN A 254 -4.00 -9.34 9.91
N LEU A 255 -3.63 -8.67 11.00
CA LEU A 255 -2.24 -8.31 11.28
C LEU A 255 -1.39 -9.50 11.71
N PHE A 256 -1.98 -10.57 12.24
CA PHE A 256 -1.23 -11.68 12.82
C PHE A 256 -1.55 -13.03 12.19
N THR A 257 -2.75 -13.18 11.62
CA THR A 257 -3.17 -14.42 10.96
C THR A 257 -2.89 -14.41 9.46
N SER A 258 -2.47 -13.29 8.88
CA SER A 258 -2.06 -13.27 7.48
C SER A 258 -0.60 -13.70 7.30
N TRP A 259 -0.29 -14.19 6.11
CA TRP A 259 1.08 -14.52 5.70
C TRP A 259 1.69 -13.39 4.86
N TYR A 260 1.31 -12.13 5.12
CA TYR A 260 1.94 -11.01 4.42
C TYR A 260 3.41 -10.92 4.88
N HIS A 261 4.33 -11.08 3.93
CA HIS A 261 5.77 -11.27 4.18
C HIS A 261 6.41 -10.15 5.00
N ASP A 262 5.87 -8.93 4.93
CA ASP A 262 6.46 -7.75 5.58
C ASP A 262 6.09 -7.65 7.07
N ILE A 263 5.06 -8.36 7.55
CA ILE A 263 4.46 -8.08 8.87
C ILE A 263 5.45 -8.16 10.04
N PRO A 264 6.22 -9.25 10.23
CA PRO A 264 7.10 -9.34 11.40
C PRO A 264 8.15 -8.25 11.39
N MET A 265 8.76 -8.00 10.22
CA MET A 265 9.76 -6.95 10.09
C MET A 265 9.16 -5.56 10.19
N ARG A 266 7.94 -5.33 9.70
CA ARG A 266 7.23 -4.06 9.86
C ARG A 266 6.94 -3.79 11.32
N LEU A 267 6.44 -4.78 12.08
CA LEU A 267 6.19 -4.62 13.51
C LEU A 267 7.49 -4.28 14.24
N LEU A 268 8.57 -5.00 13.97
CA LEU A 268 9.88 -4.73 14.57
C LEU A 268 10.37 -3.32 14.26
N PHE A 269 10.30 -2.91 12.98
CA PHE A 269 10.64 -1.57 12.55
C PHE A 269 9.79 -0.50 13.24
N GLU A 270 8.47 -0.68 13.25
CA GLU A 270 7.52 0.30 13.79
C GLU A 270 7.70 0.54 15.27
N VAL A 271 7.90 -0.53 16.04
CA VAL A 271 8.16 -0.43 17.47
C VAL A 271 9.52 0.21 17.74
N GLY A 272 10.56 -0.19 17.00
CA GLY A 272 11.88 0.43 17.09
C GLY A 272 11.85 1.91 16.71
N ARG A 273 11.06 2.27 15.70
CA ARG A 273 10.84 3.65 15.26
C ARG A 273 10.18 4.49 16.35
N VAL A 274 9.12 3.97 16.97
CA VAL A 274 8.45 4.63 18.11
C VAL A 274 9.43 4.87 19.26
N ALA A 275 10.30 3.90 19.56
CA ALA A 275 11.33 4.03 20.58
C ALA A 275 12.38 5.10 20.22
N GLN A 276 12.87 5.09 18.97
CA GLN A 276 13.87 6.03 18.46
C GLN A 276 13.33 7.47 18.41
N SER A 277 12.02 7.65 18.18
CA SER A 277 11.31 8.93 18.29
C SER A 277 11.11 9.41 19.74
N GLY A 278 11.72 8.75 20.74
CA GLY A 278 11.67 9.16 22.14
C GLY A 278 10.52 8.56 22.95
N HIS A 279 9.70 7.67 22.37
CA HIS A 279 8.54 7.09 23.03
C HIS A 279 8.79 5.65 23.51
N LYS A 280 9.90 5.43 24.23
CA LYS A 280 10.26 4.09 24.76
C LYS A 280 9.16 3.41 25.58
N PRO A 281 8.40 4.10 26.46
CA PRO A 281 7.29 3.46 27.19
C PRO A 281 6.19 2.96 26.26
N LEU A 282 5.85 3.72 25.21
CA LEU A 282 4.87 3.31 24.21
C LEU A 282 5.37 2.09 23.44
N ALA A 283 6.65 2.08 23.02
CA ALA A 283 7.27 0.93 22.36
C ALA A 283 7.19 -0.34 23.23
N ALA A 284 7.48 -0.24 24.53
CA ALA A 284 7.36 -1.36 25.47
C ALA A 284 5.91 -1.89 25.56
N ILE A 285 4.91 -1.00 25.55
CA ILE A 285 3.49 -1.39 25.53
C ILE A 285 3.17 -2.11 24.21
N LEU A 286 3.63 -1.61 23.06
CA LEU A 286 3.41 -2.25 21.76
C LEU A 286 3.98 -3.69 21.73
N LEU A 287 5.19 -3.91 22.24
CA LEU A 287 5.78 -5.26 22.35
C LEU A 287 4.90 -6.20 23.19
N LYS A 288 4.43 -5.73 24.34
CA LYS A 288 3.52 -6.49 25.21
C LYS A 288 2.18 -6.77 24.54
N SER A 289 1.64 -5.82 23.79
CA SER A 289 0.39 -5.98 23.04
C SER A 289 0.51 -7.04 21.95
N ILE A 290 1.63 -7.05 21.20
CA ILE A 290 1.91 -8.08 20.19
C ILE A 290 1.95 -9.47 20.84
N ARG A 291 2.71 -9.62 21.94
CA ARG A 291 2.78 -10.88 22.69
C ARG A 291 1.43 -11.33 23.23
N SER A 292 0.69 -10.41 23.87
CA SER A 292 -0.61 -10.71 24.48
C SER A 292 -1.60 -11.20 23.43
N TRP A 293 -1.67 -10.52 22.29
CA TRP A 293 -2.54 -10.96 21.20
C TRP A 293 -2.16 -12.36 20.70
N ALA A 294 -0.88 -12.60 20.39
CA ALA A 294 -0.43 -13.89 19.90
C ALA A 294 -0.71 -15.04 20.89
N THR A 295 -0.52 -14.79 22.19
CA THR A 295 -0.78 -15.77 23.24
C THR A 295 -2.24 -16.18 23.32
N ASN A 296 -3.16 -15.22 23.10
CA ASN A 296 -4.60 -15.42 23.27
C ASN A 296 -5.31 -15.95 22.02
N PHE A 297 -4.79 -15.69 20.82
CA PHE A 297 -5.52 -15.90 19.56
C PHE A 297 -4.84 -16.83 18.55
N LEU A 298 -3.59 -17.25 18.77
CA LEU A 298 -2.92 -18.21 17.89
C LEU A 298 -2.74 -19.56 18.59
N ASP A 299 -2.85 -20.63 17.81
CA ASP A 299 -2.64 -22.00 18.27
C ASP A 299 -1.22 -22.21 18.79
N GLU A 300 -1.06 -23.08 19.79
CA GLU A 300 0.24 -23.31 20.44
C GLU A 300 1.31 -23.83 19.50
N ASN A 301 0.90 -24.62 18.51
CA ASN A 301 1.75 -25.22 17.49
C ASN A 301 1.98 -24.31 16.27
N ASP A 302 1.41 -23.11 16.25
CA ASP A 302 1.59 -22.17 15.14
C ASP A 302 2.94 -21.44 15.27
N CYS A 303 3.81 -21.55 14.26
CA CYS A 303 5.09 -20.84 14.23
C CYS A 303 4.94 -19.31 14.35
N ARG A 304 3.81 -18.74 13.93
CA ARG A 304 3.49 -17.32 14.10
C ARG A 304 3.33 -16.96 15.57
N ARG A 305 2.75 -17.85 16.38
CA ARG A 305 2.64 -17.65 17.84
C ARG A 305 4.03 -17.55 18.45
N ALA A 306 4.92 -18.50 18.15
CA ALA A 306 6.28 -18.49 18.65
C ALA A 306 7.01 -17.18 18.30
N LEU A 307 6.90 -16.73 17.05
CA LEU A 307 7.48 -15.46 16.59
C LEU A 307 6.88 -14.24 17.30
N PHE A 308 5.56 -14.10 17.33
CA PHE A 308 4.92 -12.91 17.91
C PHE A 308 4.97 -12.88 19.45
N VAL A 309 5.01 -14.02 20.12
CA VAL A 309 5.25 -14.08 21.58
C VAL A 309 6.65 -13.56 21.93
N ALA A 310 7.65 -13.87 21.10
CA ALA A 310 9.04 -13.43 21.32
C ALA A 310 9.19 -11.90 21.35
N PHE A 311 8.31 -11.13 20.68
CA PHE A 311 8.31 -9.67 20.76
C PHE A 311 8.23 -9.16 22.20
N GLY A 312 7.44 -9.80 23.06
CA GLY A 312 7.24 -9.31 24.42
C GLY A 312 8.44 -9.53 25.35
N GLY A 313 9.50 -10.20 24.89
CA GLY A 313 10.78 -10.33 25.57
C GLY A 313 11.91 -9.51 24.94
N LEU A 314 11.62 -8.70 23.92
CA LEU A 314 12.63 -7.85 23.29
C LEU A 314 12.88 -6.60 24.11
N GLU A 315 14.16 -6.24 24.24
CA GLU A 315 14.56 -5.00 24.89
C GLU A 315 14.42 -3.81 23.92
N VAL A 316 13.73 -2.75 24.36
CA VAL A 316 13.41 -1.59 23.52
C VAL A 316 14.67 -0.93 22.95
N ASP A 317 15.73 -0.87 23.74
CA ASP A 317 17.00 -0.24 23.35
C ASP A 317 17.79 -1.04 22.32
N GLN A 318 17.48 -2.32 22.15
CA GLN A 318 18.15 -3.21 21.20
C GLN A 318 17.40 -3.35 19.86
N LEU A 319 16.21 -2.76 19.72
CA LEU A 319 15.35 -2.98 18.55
C LEU A 319 15.98 -2.51 17.23
N ARG A 320 16.76 -1.42 17.25
CA ARG A 320 17.48 -0.93 16.06
C ARG A 320 18.54 -1.93 15.59
N ASP A 321 19.37 -2.41 16.51
CA ASP A 321 20.41 -3.41 16.21
C ASP A 321 19.79 -4.73 15.74
N LEU A 322 18.78 -5.20 16.48
CA LEU A 322 18.05 -6.41 16.13
C LEU A 322 17.40 -6.31 14.75
N TYR A 323 16.87 -5.14 14.37
CA TYR A 323 16.26 -4.95 13.06
C TYR A 323 17.24 -5.28 11.93
N SER A 324 18.47 -4.77 11.98
CA SER A 324 19.51 -5.04 10.96
C SER A 324 19.80 -6.54 10.85
N ARG A 325 19.93 -7.22 11.99
CA ARG A 325 20.19 -8.66 12.05
C ARG A 325 19.00 -9.49 11.54
N ALA A 326 17.78 -9.08 11.90
CA ALA A 326 16.55 -9.71 11.47
C ALA A 326 16.30 -9.53 9.96
N ALA A 327 16.61 -8.36 9.42
CA ALA A 327 16.52 -8.06 7.99
C ALA A 327 17.40 -9.02 7.19
N LYS A 328 18.67 -9.17 7.57
CA LYS A 328 19.60 -10.13 6.94
C LYS A 328 19.16 -11.58 7.14
N CYS A 329 18.71 -11.94 8.33
CA CYS A 329 18.21 -13.29 8.64
C CYS A 329 17.01 -13.67 7.76
N MET A 330 16.03 -12.78 7.62
CA MET A 330 14.85 -13.00 6.77
C MET A 330 15.25 -13.05 5.29
N TYR A 331 16.10 -12.12 4.84
CA TYR A 331 16.54 -12.07 3.44
C TYR A 331 17.30 -13.33 3.03
N ASN A 332 18.33 -13.74 3.79
CA ASN A 332 19.09 -14.96 3.52
C ASN A 332 18.20 -16.22 3.60
N GLY A 333 17.24 -16.20 4.54
CA GLY A 333 16.24 -17.25 4.67
C GLY A 333 15.36 -17.37 3.42
N LEU A 334 14.94 -16.25 2.85
CA LEU A 334 14.16 -16.22 1.62
C LEU A 334 15.02 -16.60 0.40
N GLU A 335 16.17 -15.96 0.20
CA GLU A 335 17.06 -16.16 -0.93
C GLU A 335 17.51 -17.61 -1.10
N SER A 336 17.77 -18.31 0.00
CA SER A 336 18.14 -19.74 -0.05
C SER A 336 17.01 -20.69 -0.46
N ARG A 337 15.77 -20.20 -0.61
CA ARG A 337 14.55 -21.02 -0.82
C ARG A 337 13.76 -20.65 -2.07
N VAL A 338 14.00 -19.48 -2.64
CA VAL A 338 13.30 -19.01 -3.83
C VAL A 338 14.26 -18.83 -4.99
N ASP A 339 13.73 -18.84 -6.21
CA ASP A 339 14.50 -18.53 -7.40
C ASP A 339 15.15 -17.13 -7.29
N LYS A 340 16.39 -16.98 -7.77
CA LYS A 340 17.13 -15.71 -7.69
C LYS A 340 16.44 -14.57 -8.44
N GLN A 341 15.62 -14.89 -9.44
CA GLN A 341 14.83 -13.93 -10.22
C GLN A 341 13.45 -13.67 -9.59
N ASN A 342 13.16 -14.23 -8.40
CA ASN A 342 11.88 -14.00 -7.74
C ASN A 342 11.76 -12.52 -7.30
N GLN A 343 10.74 -11.83 -7.83
CA GLN A 343 10.48 -10.41 -7.55
C GLN A 343 10.29 -10.09 -6.06
N LEU A 344 9.91 -11.08 -5.23
CA LEU A 344 9.79 -10.91 -3.78
C LEU A 344 11.13 -10.55 -3.12
N LEU A 345 12.26 -11.03 -3.66
CA LEU A 345 13.60 -10.65 -3.17
C LEU A 345 13.81 -9.14 -3.30
N TYR A 346 13.38 -8.55 -4.41
CA TYR A 346 13.48 -7.11 -4.67
C TYR A 346 12.51 -6.30 -3.81
N GLU A 347 11.30 -6.82 -3.55
CA GLU A 347 10.38 -6.16 -2.62
C GLU A 347 10.94 -6.13 -1.19
N VAL A 348 11.51 -7.24 -0.71
CA VAL A 348 12.11 -7.33 0.63
C VAL A 348 13.30 -6.39 0.73
N ARG A 349 14.21 -6.41 -0.25
CA ARG A 349 15.36 -5.51 -0.36
C ARG A 349 14.96 -4.04 -0.30
N LEU A 350 14.02 -3.65 -1.14
CA LEU A 350 13.48 -2.28 -1.18
C LEU A 350 12.90 -1.85 0.18
N ASN A 351 12.09 -2.71 0.81
CA ASN A 351 11.50 -2.38 2.11
C ASN A 351 12.57 -2.25 3.21
N ARG A 352 13.62 -3.09 3.19
CA ARG A 352 14.73 -2.99 4.15
C ARG A 352 15.51 -1.69 3.96
N ALA A 353 15.88 -1.37 2.72
CA ALA A 353 16.59 -0.14 2.39
C ALA A 353 15.83 1.11 2.86
N LEU A 354 14.51 1.13 2.65
CA LEU A 354 13.64 2.22 3.09
C LEU A 354 13.57 2.38 4.61
N ASP A 355 13.59 1.27 5.34
CA ASP A 355 13.58 1.28 6.80
C ASP A 355 14.95 1.68 7.37
N MET A 356 16.05 1.24 6.75
CA MET A 356 17.41 1.61 7.17
C MET A 356 17.68 3.11 6.97
N LEU A 357 17.29 3.69 5.83
CA LEU A 357 17.41 5.13 5.59
C LEU A 357 16.55 5.98 6.52
N TRP A 358 15.49 5.42 7.08
CA TRP A 358 14.74 6.14 8.10
C TRP A 358 15.57 6.34 9.37
N TYR A 359 16.38 5.36 9.76
CA TYR A 359 17.27 5.48 10.92
C TYR A 359 18.48 6.37 10.65
N ASP A 360 19.07 6.23 9.48
CA ASP A 360 20.29 6.94 9.11
C ASP A 360 20.35 7.10 7.59
N ALA A 361 20.29 8.37 7.14
CA ALA A 361 20.25 8.74 5.74
C ALA A 361 21.55 8.41 4.99
N ASP A 362 22.67 8.25 5.73
CA ASP A 362 23.99 7.95 5.20
C ASP A 362 24.33 6.45 5.32
N THR A 363 23.36 5.62 5.69
CA THR A 363 23.54 4.15 5.76
C THR A 363 24.02 3.59 4.43
N ASP A 364 25.03 2.72 4.50
CA ASP A 364 25.43 1.90 3.38
C ASP A 364 24.32 0.91 3.02
N LEU A 365 23.88 0.99 1.77
CA LEU A 365 22.81 0.18 1.21
C LEU A 365 23.30 -0.72 0.07
N SER A 366 24.61 -0.83 -0.17
CA SER A 366 25.15 -1.63 -1.27
C SER A 366 24.69 -3.10 -1.25
N GLU A 367 24.44 -3.68 -0.06
CA GLU A 367 23.87 -5.04 0.08
C GLU A 367 22.38 -5.11 -0.30
N TRP A 368 21.66 -3.99 -0.26
CA TRP A 368 20.20 -3.92 -0.42
C TRP A 368 19.75 -3.30 -1.75
N LEU A 369 20.61 -2.51 -2.40
CA LEU A 369 20.30 -1.74 -3.59
C LEU A 369 21.02 -2.31 -4.81
N PRO A 370 20.40 -3.26 -5.54
CA PRO A 370 20.89 -3.62 -6.87
C PRO A 370 20.80 -2.42 -7.83
N PRO A 371 21.65 -2.38 -8.87
CA PRO A 371 21.58 -1.36 -9.90
C PRO A 371 20.22 -1.41 -10.62
N ILE A 372 19.75 -0.26 -11.11
CA ILE A 372 18.40 -0.17 -11.70
C ILE A 372 18.26 -1.06 -12.95
N GLU A 373 19.35 -1.30 -13.67
CA GLU A 373 19.42 -2.20 -14.83
C GLU A 373 19.08 -3.64 -14.44
N GLU A 374 19.58 -4.12 -13.30
CA GLU A 374 19.27 -5.44 -12.77
C GLU A 374 17.79 -5.53 -12.37
N VAL A 375 17.28 -4.49 -11.68
CA VAL A 375 15.87 -4.43 -11.29
C VAL A 375 14.96 -4.44 -12.53
N ASP A 376 15.32 -3.69 -13.57
CA ASP A 376 14.58 -3.61 -14.82
C ASP A 376 14.59 -4.93 -15.58
N GLN A 377 15.73 -5.66 -15.57
CA GLN A 377 15.85 -6.98 -16.19
C GLN A 377 14.95 -8.01 -15.52
N ILE A 378 14.88 -8.02 -14.18
CA ILE A 378 14.15 -9.05 -13.42
C ILE A 378 12.68 -8.71 -13.21
N CYS A 379 12.38 -7.47 -12.82
CA CYS A 379 11.01 -7.05 -12.51
C CYS A 379 10.27 -6.49 -13.73
N GLY A 380 10.99 -6.01 -14.73
CA GLY A 380 10.50 -5.19 -15.82
C GLY A 380 10.55 -3.69 -15.49
N PRO A 381 10.83 -2.80 -16.47
CA PRO A 381 10.89 -1.35 -16.26
C PRO A 381 9.52 -0.75 -15.90
N ASN A 382 8.44 -1.41 -16.34
CA ASN A 382 7.06 -1.05 -16.03
C ASN A 382 6.53 -1.90 -14.88
N ASN A 383 7.30 -1.98 -13.80
CA ASN A 383 6.92 -2.62 -12.55
C ASN A 383 6.98 -1.61 -11.40
N TYR A 384 6.09 -1.77 -10.43
CA TYR A 384 6.09 -0.98 -9.21
C TYR A 384 7.46 -0.93 -8.53
N TYR A 385 8.20 -2.04 -8.44
CA TYR A 385 9.51 -2.05 -7.77
C TYR A 385 10.52 -1.16 -8.46
N SER A 386 10.61 -1.26 -9.78
CA SER A 386 11.50 -0.43 -10.60
C SER A 386 11.28 1.07 -10.36
N ILE A 387 10.01 1.51 -10.31
CA ILE A 387 9.66 2.90 -9.96
C ILE A 387 10.12 3.29 -8.55
N TYR A 388 9.98 2.39 -7.56
CA TYR A 388 10.36 2.70 -6.18
C TYR A 388 11.87 2.67 -5.95
N PHE A 389 12.61 1.82 -6.67
CA PHE A 389 14.08 1.85 -6.68
C PHE A 389 14.59 3.17 -7.27
N LEU A 390 13.98 3.68 -8.35
CA LEU A 390 14.30 5.02 -8.87
C LEU A 390 14.01 6.13 -7.85
N LEU A 391 12.86 6.11 -7.19
CA LEU A 391 12.54 7.11 -6.14
C LEU A 391 13.50 7.03 -4.95
N LEU A 392 13.96 5.83 -4.62
CA LEU A 392 14.95 5.59 -3.58
C LEU A 392 16.34 6.12 -3.98
N GLU A 393 16.72 5.96 -5.26
CA GLU A 393 17.94 6.54 -5.80
C GLU A 393 17.92 8.06 -5.80
N ALA A 394 16.82 8.67 -6.25
CA ALA A 394 16.62 10.12 -6.15
C ALA A 394 16.76 10.61 -4.69
N TYR A 395 16.18 9.88 -3.73
CA TYR A 395 16.34 10.22 -2.31
C TYR A 395 17.81 10.16 -1.87
N ARG A 396 18.55 9.12 -2.26
CA ARG A 396 19.97 8.96 -1.92
C ARG A 396 20.82 10.07 -2.50
N LEU A 397 20.64 10.42 -3.76
CA LEU A 397 21.40 11.52 -4.39
C LEU A 397 21.21 12.82 -3.61
N VAL A 398 19.95 13.16 -3.27
CA VAL A 398 19.67 14.35 -2.43
C VAL A 398 20.34 14.21 -1.05
N ALA A 399 20.31 13.03 -0.43
CA ALA A 399 20.96 12.80 0.86
C ALA A 399 22.48 13.04 0.83
N HIS A 400 23.16 12.58 -0.22
CA HIS A 400 24.60 12.77 -0.42
C HIS A 400 24.96 14.15 -0.98
N GLY A 401 23.96 14.98 -1.30
CA GLY A 401 24.16 16.33 -1.84
C GLY A 401 24.32 16.40 -3.37
N THR A 402 24.42 15.25 -4.04
CA THR A 402 24.49 15.13 -5.50
C THR A 402 23.14 15.49 -6.13
N GLN A 403 23.14 16.20 -7.25
CA GLN A 403 21.90 16.70 -7.87
C GLN A 403 21.82 16.51 -9.39
N SER A 404 22.93 16.18 -10.06
CA SER A 404 23.00 16.12 -11.53
C SER A 404 21.90 15.27 -12.18
N ASP A 405 21.36 14.29 -11.45
CA ASP A 405 20.49 13.27 -12.04
C ASP A 405 19.10 13.18 -11.38
N VAL A 406 18.80 13.96 -10.33
CA VAL A 406 17.54 13.81 -9.56
C VAL A 406 16.32 14.17 -10.40
N ASP A 407 16.37 15.27 -11.15
CA ASP A 407 15.26 15.68 -12.02
C ASP A 407 15.08 14.73 -13.20
N GLU A 408 16.17 14.16 -13.73
CA GLU A 408 16.12 13.14 -14.79
C GLU A 408 15.50 11.85 -14.27
N ILE A 409 15.89 11.39 -13.08
CA ILE A 409 15.28 10.24 -12.41
C ILE A 409 13.79 10.49 -12.18
N CYS A 410 13.39 11.68 -11.71
CA CYS A 410 11.99 12.02 -11.52
C CYS A 410 11.19 11.98 -12.84
N LYS A 411 11.76 12.46 -13.94
CA LYS A 411 11.15 12.35 -15.28
C LYS A 411 10.98 10.89 -15.70
N ARG A 412 12.00 10.05 -15.50
CA ARG A 412 11.95 8.59 -15.76
C ARG A 412 10.87 7.90 -14.91
N VAL A 413 10.71 8.32 -13.65
CA VAL A 413 9.65 7.84 -12.76
C VAL A 413 8.26 8.22 -13.29
N GLU A 414 8.07 9.46 -13.73
CA GLU A 414 6.78 9.92 -14.28
C GLU A 414 6.39 9.17 -15.57
N GLU A 415 7.37 8.92 -16.44
CA GLU A 415 7.19 8.13 -17.65
C GLU A 415 6.79 6.68 -17.33
N ARG A 416 7.52 6.00 -16.43
CA ARG A 416 7.18 4.64 -16.00
C ARG A 416 5.82 4.55 -15.32
N LEU A 417 5.44 5.55 -14.53
CA LEU A 417 4.11 5.61 -13.91
C LEU A 417 3.00 5.76 -14.95
N ARG A 418 3.24 6.52 -16.03
CA ARG A 418 2.30 6.67 -17.15
C ARG A 418 2.13 5.33 -17.87
N GLU A 419 3.22 4.68 -18.24
CA GLU A 419 3.21 3.38 -18.92
C GLU A 419 2.58 2.28 -18.06
N LEU A 420 2.94 2.21 -16.77
CA LEU A 420 2.36 1.27 -15.83
C LEU A 420 0.83 1.44 -15.70
N LYS A 421 0.37 2.68 -15.68
CA LYS A 421 -1.06 3.00 -15.62
C LYS A 421 -1.78 2.62 -16.91
N GLU A 422 -1.15 2.79 -18.06
CA GLU A 422 -1.67 2.38 -19.36
C GLU A 422 -1.76 0.85 -19.47
N ALA A 423 -0.73 0.13 -19.00
CA ALA A 423 -0.68 -1.32 -19.03
C ALA A 423 -1.65 -2.00 -18.04
N HIS A 424 -1.73 -1.53 -16.79
CA HIS A 424 -2.47 -2.22 -15.72
C HIS A 424 -3.77 -1.52 -15.31
N GLY A 425 -4.07 -0.33 -15.83
CA GLY A 425 -5.28 0.45 -15.54
C GLY A 425 -5.33 1.10 -14.14
N LYS A 426 -4.46 0.70 -13.21
CA LYS A 426 -4.35 1.26 -11.86
C LYS A 426 -2.89 1.26 -11.41
N ILE A 427 -2.59 2.11 -10.44
CA ILE A 427 -1.29 2.19 -9.75
C ILE A 427 -1.50 2.19 -8.23
N ASP A 428 -0.51 1.76 -7.46
CA ASP A 428 -0.50 1.86 -5.98
C ASP A 428 -0.16 3.30 -5.56
N SER A 429 -1.13 4.20 -5.75
CA SER A 429 -0.97 5.64 -5.48
C SER A 429 -0.42 5.91 -4.08
N TRP A 430 -0.82 5.11 -3.09
CA TRP A 430 -0.33 5.24 -1.73
C TRP A 430 1.20 5.12 -1.66
N ARG A 431 1.77 4.03 -2.20
CA ARG A 431 3.20 3.77 -2.12
C ARG A 431 4.02 4.76 -2.95
N VAL A 432 3.49 5.22 -4.10
CA VAL A 432 4.07 6.33 -4.89
C VAL A 432 4.08 7.63 -4.10
N GLY A 433 2.96 7.99 -3.47
CA GLY A 433 2.87 9.19 -2.65
C GLY A 433 3.84 9.17 -1.47
N LEU A 434 4.01 8.03 -0.81
CA LEU A 434 5.00 7.87 0.25
C LEU A 434 6.45 8.03 -0.24
N GLY A 435 6.77 7.56 -1.46
CA GLY A 435 8.08 7.75 -2.08
C GLY A 435 8.39 9.23 -2.29
N TYR A 436 7.49 9.96 -2.95
CA TYR A 436 7.63 11.41 -3.14
C TYR A 436 7.64 12.20 -1.83
N ARG A 437 6.88 11.77 -0.82
CA ARG A 437 6.92 12.39 0.52
C ARG A 437 8.32 12.28 1.15
N ARG A 438 8.95 11.11 1.05
CA ARG A 438 10.31 10.89 1.58
C ARG A 438 11.34 11.75 0.84
N LEU A 439 11.26 11.78 -0.49
CA LEU A 439 12.11 12.64 -1.32
C LEU A 439 11.95 14.12 -0.95
N GLY A 440 10.70 14.59 -0.81
CA GLY A 440 10.39 15.96 -0.39
C GLY A 440 10.93 16.29 0.99
N ARG A 441 10.85 15.36 1.96
CA ARG A 441 11.45 15.53 3.29
C ARG A 441 12.96 15.71 3.22
N GLN A 442 13.64 14.92 2.40
CA GLN A 442 15.09 15.01 2.25
C GLN A 442 15.51 16.33 1.59
N GLN A 443 14.80 16.73 0.54
CA GLN A 443 15.01 18.01 -0.13
C GLN A 443 14.80 19.18 0.84
N PHE A 444 13.76 19.10 1.69
CA PHE A 444 13.49 20.10 2.73
C PHE A 444 14.65 20.20 3.73
N ILE A 445 15.15 19.07 4.24
CA ILE A 445 16.29 19.03 5.18
C ILE A 445 17.54 19.65 4.55
N LYS A 446 17.77 19.45 3.25
CA LYS A 446 18.87 20.06 2.51
C LYS A 446 18.62 21.51 2.09
N GLY A 447 17.53 22.14 2.55
CA GLY A 447 17.19 23.53 2.25
C GLY A 447 16.69 23.78 0.82
N ARG A 448 16.40 22.72 0.05
CA ARG A 448 15.92 22.79 -1.34
C ARG A 448 14.40 22.93 -1.38
N TYR A 449 13.89 24.07 -0.90
CA TYR A 449 12.44 24.25 -0.69
C TYR A 449 11.61 24.17 -1.98
N ALA A 450 12.12 24.67 -3.11
CA ALA A 450 11.41 24.59 -4.40
C ALA A 450 11.23 23.13 -4.87
N ASP A 451 12.27 22.31 -4.73
CA ASP A 451 12.22 20.89 -5.12
C ASP A 451 11.35 20.09 -4.15
N ALA A 452 11.51 20.35 -2.85
CA ALA A 452 10.68 19.78 -1.80
C ALA A 452 9.20 20.08 -2.04
N ARG A 453 8.86 21.33 -2.41
CA ARG A 453 7.49 21.74 -2.77
C ARG A 453 6.94 20.92 -3.93
N ARG A 454 7.72 20.70 -5.00
CA ARG A 454 7.30 19.85 -6.14
C ARG A 454 7.03 18.42 -5.69
N SER A 455 7.95 17.83 -4.92
CA SER A 455 7.81 16.47 -4.39
C SER A 455 6.61 16.31 -3.47
N TYR A 456 6.39 17.25 -2.54
CA TYR A 456 5.25 17.23 -1.63
C TYR A 456 3.91 17.46 -2.36
N ASN A 457 3.87 18.29 -3.39
CA ASN A 457 2.69 18.45 -4.25
C ASN A 457 2.35 17.15 -5.00
N THR A 458 3.37 16.46 -5.52
CA THR A 458 3.19 15.16 -6.15
C THR A 458 2.73 14.12 -5.13
N ALA A 459 3.34 14.07 -3.94
CA ALA A 459 2.91 13.20 -2.84
C ALA A 459 1.43 13.41 -2.48
N PHE A 460 1.03 14.67 -2.28
CA PHE A 460 -0.34 15.08 -1.97
C PHE A 460 -1.32 14.57 -3.02
N ARG A 461 -1.02 14.77 -4.31
CA ARG A 461 -1.85 14.34 -5.44
C ARG A 461 -2.17 12.85 -5.40
N TYR A 462 -1.19 12.04 -4.98
CA TYR A 462 -1.31 10.59 -4.93
C TYR A 462 -2.04 10.09 -3.67
N VAL A 463 -1.84 10.71 -2.51
CA VAL A 463 -2.42 10.20 -1.25
C VAL A 463 -3.81 10.77 -0.94
N ARG A 464 -4.18 11.96 -1.45
CA ARG A 464 -5.41 12.68 -1.05
C ARG A 464 -6.74 11.95 -1.26
N ASN A 465 -6.77 10.93 -2.12
CA ASN A 465 -8.02 10.24 -2.48
C ASN A 465 -8.33 9.02 -1.60
N ASP A 466 -7.43 8.62 -0.69
CA ASP A 466 -7.66 7.50 0.24
C ASP A 466 -7.77 8.02 1.68
N PRO A 467 -8.97 8.40 2.16
CA PRO A 467 -9.12 9.07 3.45
C PRO A 467 -8.72 8.19 4.65
N GLN A 468 -8.76 6.86 4.52
CA GLN A 468 -8.44 5.96 5.63
C GLN A 468 -6.94 5.83 5.88
N LEU A 469 -6.14 5.87 4.82
CA LEU A 469 -4.69 5.82 4.94
C LEU A 469 -4.07 7.22 5.02
N SER A 470 -4.71 8.24 4.44
CA SER A 470 -4.04 9.50 4.10
C SER A 470 -4.10 10.63 5.12
N ASN A 471 -5.08 10.70 6.04
CA ASN A 471 -5.25 11.90 6.89
C ASN A 471 -3.95 12.32 7.61
N ALA A 472 -3.28 11.37 8.23
CA ALA A 472 -1.99 11.58 8.91
C ALA A 472 -0.89 12.10 7.99
N VAL A 473 -0.76 11.45 6.84
CA VAL A 473 0.25 11.77 5.84
C VAL A 473 -0.05 13.12 5.21
N LEU A 474 -1.33 13.45 5.01
CA LEU A 474 -1.77 14.75 4.53
C LEU A 474 -1.47 15.86 5.52
N ILE A 475 -1.68 15.63 6.83
CA ILE A 475 -1.31 16.59 7.89
C ILE A 475 0.19 16.92 7.79
N GLU A 476 1.06 15.90 7.77
CA GLU A 476 2.51 16.11 7.64
C GLU A 476 2.87 16.88 6.36
N ILE A 477 2.27 16.50 5.22
CA ILE A 477 2.49 17.19 3.95
C ILE A 477 2.07 18.67 4.06
N CYS A 478 0.90 18.96 4.65
CA CYS A 478 0.43 20.34 4.81
C CYS A 478 1.32 21.13 5.77
N GLU A 479 1.74 20.56 6.91
CA GLU A 479 2.68 21.21 7.83
C GLU A 479 3.99 21.60 7.12
N ARG A 480 4.53 20.70 6.30
CA ARG A 480 5.74 20.96 5.51
C ARG A 480 5.52 22.01 4.43
N GLN A 481 4.37 21.99 3.76
CA GLN A 481 4.01 23.02 2.78
C GLN A 481 3.88 24.40 3.43
N VAL A 482 3.23 24.51 4.59
CA VAL A 482 3.16 25.78 5.35
C VAL A 482 4.56 26.25 5.74
N SER A 483 5.41 25.36 6.25
CA SER A 483 6.78 25.71 6.63
C SER A 483 7.61 26.20 5.43
N MET A 484 7.51 25.52 4.28
CA MET A 484 8.18 25.95 3.05
C MET A 484 7.63 27.27 2.51
N ALA A 485 6.32 27.49 2.55
CA ALA A 485 5.69 28.73 2.12
C ALA A 485 6.21 29.93 2.93
N LYS A 486 6.29 29.79 4.26
CA LYS A 486 6.90 30.79 5.15
C LYS A 486 8.35 31.10 4.81
N HIS A 487 9.17 30.08 4.59
CA HIS A 487 10.57 30.26 4.21
C HIS A 487 10.74 30.93 2.85
N MET A 488 9.79 30.70 1.92
CA MET A 488 9.80 31.28 0.59
C MET A 488 9.05 32.62 0.49
N HIS A 489 8.50 33.12 1.61
CA HIS A 489 7.65 34.32 1.68
C HIS A 489 6.46 34.29 0.71
N ASP A 490 5.82 33.12 0.62
CA ASP A 490 4.67 32.84 -0.26
C ASP A 490 3.37 32.85 0.55
N GLU A 491 2.78 34.04 0.70
CA GLU A 491 1.60 34.25 1.57
C GLU A 491 0.36 33.49 1.08
N GLU A 492 0.17 33.35 -0.23
CA GLU A 492 -0.96 32.63 -0.80
C GLU A 492 -0.91 31.14 -0.47
N ASP A 493 0.24 30.50 -0.68
CA ASP A 493 0.44 29.09 -0.31
C ASP A 493 0.36 28.92 1.21
N GLU A 494 0.91 29.85 2.01
CA GLU A 494 0.82 29.77 3.47
C GLU A 494 -0.65 29.69 3.93
N ILE A 495 -1.51 30.58 3.42
CA ILE A 495 -2.94 30.60 3.76
C ILE A 495 -3.60 29.30 3.30
N LEU A 496 -3.41 28.92 2.04
CA LEU A 496 -4.03 27.73 1.44
C LEU A 496 -3.73 26.45 2.25
N TRP A 497 -2.45 26.22 2.55
CA TRP A 497 -2.02 25.02 3.25
C TRP A 497 -2.40 25.06 4.74
N SER A 498 -2.43 26.24 5.35
CA SER A 498 -2.89 26.41 6.74
C SER A 498 -4.38 26.10 6.89
N GLU A 499 -5.22 26.57 5.97
CA GLU A 499 -6.65 26.25 5.96
C GLU A 499 -6.91 24.76 5.74
N MET A 500 -6.15 24.12 4.86
CA MET A 500 -6.27 22.68 4.63
C MET A 500 -5.82 21.87 5.85
N LEU A 501 -4.71 22.26 6.48
CA LEU A 501 -4.21 21.65 7.70
C LEU A 501 -5.26 21.73 8.81
N ALA A 502 -5.85 22.91 9.03
CA ALA A 502 -6.90 23.12 10.03
C ALA A 502 -8.12 22.21 9.79
N ARG A 503 -8.56 22.06 8.53
CA ARG A 503 -9.67 21.16 8.17
C ARG A 503 -9.34 19.68 8.46
N LEU A 504 -8.14 19.23 8.11
CA LEU A 504 -7.71 17.85 8.35
C LEU A 504 -7.63 17.54 9.85
N GLU A 505 -7.15 18.49 10.65
CA GLU A 505 -7.11 18.36 12.11
C GLU A 505 -8.50 18.31 12.74
N GLN A 506 -9.44 19.13 12.27
CA GLN A 506 -10.83 19.08 12.73
C GLN A 506 -11.50 17.74 12.39
N GLN A 507 -11.28 17.20 11.19
CA GLN A 507 -11.78 15.87 10.81
C GLN A 507 -11.23 14.78 11.73
N THR A 508 -9.94 14.89 12.07
CA THR A 508 -9.28 13.95 12.97
C THR A 508 -9.87 14.02 14.39
N LYS A 509 -10.24 15.21 14.90
CA LYS A 509 -10.89 15.37 16.21
C LYS A 509 -12.30 14.75 16.25
N ALA A 510 -13.05 14.80 15.17
CA ALA A 510 -14.43 14.27 15.13
C ALA A 510 -14.48 12.73 15.00
N GLN A 511 -13.40 12.10 14.55
CA GLN A 511 -13.31 10.66 14.33
C GLN A 511 -13.28 9.79 15.61
N PRO A 512 -12.57 10.14 16.70
CA PRO A 512 -12.60 9.36 17.94
C PRO A 512 -13.97 9.31 18.62
N ASP A 513 -14.79 10.36 18.54
CA ASP A 513 -16.12 10.39 19.15
C ASP A 513 -17.12 9.44 18.45
N ALA A 514 -17.04 9.35 17.12
CA ALA A 514 -17.87 8.42 16.34
C ALA A 514 -17.49 6.95 16.59
N ASP A 515 -16.19 6.65 16.69
CA ASP A 515 -15.70 5.29 16.97
C ASP A 515 -15.96 4.87 18.42
N LEU A 516 -15.95 5.79 19.39
CA LEU A 516 -16.35 5.52 20.78
C LEU A 516 -17.83 5.11 20.90
N ILE A 517 -18.72 5.82 20.18
CA ILE A 517 -20.15 5.51 20.12
C ILE A 517 -20.41 4.17 19.41
N GLN A 518 -19.61 3.84 18.41
CA GLN A 518 -19.74 2.57 17.70
C GLN A 518 -19.14 1.38 18.49
N ARG A 519 -18.09 1.61 19.29
CA ARG A 519 -17.53 0.63 20.23
C ARG A 519 -18.57 0.18 21.26
N SER A 520 -19.31 1.09 21.90
CA SER A 520 -20.35 0.70 22.88
C SER A 520 -21.47 -0.16 22.29
N ALA A 521 -21.81 0.04 21.01
CA ALA A 521 -22.84 -0.73 20.32
C ALA A 521 -22.37 -2.10 19.79
N THR A 522 -21.06 -2.30 19.63
CA THR A 522 -20.50 -3.57 19.10
C THR A 522 -20.20 -4.58 20.22
N PHE A 523 -19.94 -4.11 21.45
CA PHE A 523 -19.74 -4.98 22.62
C PHE A 523 -21.03 -5.65 23.13
N SER A 524 -22.22 -5.12 22.80
CA SER A 524 -23.50 -5.72 23.18
C SER A 524 -23.95 -6.88 22.27
N HIS A 525 -23.28 -7.12 21.14
CA HIS A 525 -23.69 -8.16 20.18
C HIS A 525 -22.70 -9.32 20.00
N SER A 526 -21.56 -9.35 20.69
CA SER A 526 -20.52 -10.38 20.49
C SER A 526 -20.54 -11.55 21.48
N ALA A 527 -21.48 -11.58 22.44
CA ALA A 527 -21.62 -12.70 23.38
C ALA A 527 -22.42 -13.90 22.82
N GLY A 528 -23.10 -13.78 21.67
CA GLY A 528 -24.05 -14.80 21.18
C GLY A 528 -23.58 -15.69 20.03
N ASP A 529 -22.62 -15.27 19.22
CA ASP A 529 -22.34 -15.92 17.91
C ASP A 529 -21.07 -16.80 17.88
N ALA A 530 -20.38 -16.98 19.01
CA ALA A 530 -19.18 -17.82 19.09
C ALA A 530 -19.47 -19.33 19.26
N GLN A 531 -20.70 -19.72 19.61
CA GLN A 531 -21.04 -21.13 19.87
C GLN A 531 -21.59 -21.92 18.67
N THR A 532 -22.06 -21.25 17.60
CA THR A 532 -22.80 -21.94 16.52
C THR A 532 -21.94 -22.41 15.34
N ASN A 533 -20.70 -21.92 15.20
CA ASN A 533 -19.82 -22.31 14.08
C ASN A 533 -18.91 -23.51 14.38
N THR A 534 -18.77 -23.91 15.65
CA THR A 534 -17.93 -25.05 16.05
C THR A 534 -18.66 -26.39 15.91
N GLU A 535 -19.99 -26.42 16.05
CA GLU A 535 -20.79 -27.64 15.91
C GLU A 535 -21.00 -28.10 14.45
N ARG A 536 -20.96 -27.19 13.46
CA ARG A 536 -21.12 -27.57 12.05
C ARG A 536 -19.88 -28.20 11.41
N ALA A 537 -18.70 -28.01 11.99
CA ALA A 537 -17.45 -28.60 11.49
C ALA A 537 -17.20 -30.01 12.05
N LEU A 538 -17.88 -30.41 13.13
CA LEU A 538 -17.68 -31.71 13.80
C LEU A 538 -18.62 -32.83 13.31
N ILE A 539 -19.58 -32.54 12.43
CA ILE A 539 -20.53 -33.55 11.91
C ILE A 539 -20.05 -34.18 10.58
N ALA A 540 -19.03 -33.62 9.93
CA ALA A 540 -18.60 -34.04 8.59
C ALA A 540 -17.32 -34.90 8.53
N ALA A 541 -17.00 -35.64 9.60
CA ALA A 541 -15.88 -36.58 9.56
C ALA A 541 -16.11 -37.81 10.46
N SER A 542 -16.58 -38.90 9.86
CA SER A 542 -16.23 -40.26 10.29
C SER A 542 -16.45 -41.31 9.18
N PRO A 543 -15.72 -42.44 9.20
CA PRO A 543 -15.19 -43.09 7.99
C PRO A 543 -15.65 -44.55 7.77
N LYS A 544 -15.11 -45.18 6.69
CA LYS A 544 -15.14 -46.61 6.26
C LYS A 544 -16.25 -46.91 5.22
N ARG A 545 -16.04 -47.65 4.12
CA ARG A 545 -15.30 -48.90 3.83
C ARG A 545 -15.19 -49.01 2.28
N ALA A 546 -14.02 -49.18 1.65
CA ALA A 546 -13.36 -50.43 1.23
C ALA A 546 -14.18 -51.44 0.38
N MET A 547 -13.60 -51.79 -0.79
CA MET A 547 -13.82 -52.95 -1.68
C MET A 547 -15.12 -52.97 -2.51
N THR A 548 -15.17 -53.36 -3.79
CA THR A 548 -14.37 -54.32 -4.59
C THR A 548 -14.72 -54.17 -6.08
N LEU A 549 -13.79 -54.64 -6.94
CA LEU A 549 -13.82 -54.86 -8.40
C LEU A 549 -13.64 -53.64 -9.31
#